data_AF-X1NUY0-F1
#
_entry.id   AF-X1NUY0-F1
#
_cell.length_a   1.000
_cell.length_b   1.000
_cell.length_c   1.000
_cell.angle_alpha   90.00
_cell.angle_beta   90.00
_cell.angle_gamma   90.00
#
_symmetry.space_group_name_H-M   'P 1'
#
loop_
_entity.id
_entity.type
_entity.pdbx_description
1 polymer ?
#
loop_
_entity_poly.entity_id
_entity_poly.type
_entity_poly.pdbx_seq_one_letter_code
_entity_poly.pdbx_strand_id
1 'polypeptide(L)' 'AGRCDRCGGELYQRPDDLPETVRKRIEVYFAETAPLTDYYREAGKLVEINGEGGIDEIGERLVAALPRD' A
#
# COMPACT_ATOMS: atom_id res chain seq x y z
N ALA A 1 -13.47 20.63 5.03
CA ALA A 1 -13.71 19.28 4.49
C ALA A 1 -13.63 19.34 2.97
N GLY A 2 -13.05 18.33 2.30
CA GLY A 2 -12.91 18.31 0.84
C GLY A 2 -11.83 19.23 0.25
N ARG A 3 -10.87 19.69 1.06
CA ARG A 3 -9.73 20.48 0.59
C ARG A 3 -8.42 19.90 1.11
N CYS A 4 -7.38 19.98 0.30
CA CYS A 4 -6.04 19.55 0.67
C CYS A 4 -5.43 20.49 1.72
N ASP A 5 -4.93 19.92 2.82
CA ASP A 5 -4.30 20.66 3.91
C ASP A 5 -3.00 21.37 3.50
N ARG A 6 -2.38 20.94 2.39
CA ARG A 6 -1.11 21.52 1.88
C ARG A 6 -1.32 22.68 0.91
N CYS A 7 -2.28 22.58 0.00
CA CYS A 7 -2.43 23.55 -1.10
C CYS A 7 -3.84 24.11 -1.29
N GLY A 8 -4.84 23.66 -0.51
CA GLY A 8 -6.22 24.14 -0.60
C GLY A 8 -7.03 23.65 -1.81
N GLY A 9 -6.41 22.83 -2.68
CA GLY A 9 -7.07 22.20 -3.83
C GLY A 9 -8.23 21.29 -3.41
N GLU A 10 -9.22 21.14 -4.29
CA GLU A 10 -10.39 20.31 -4.06
C GLU A 10 -10.02 18.82 -4.03
N LEU A 11 -10.53 18.10 -3.03
CA LEU A 11 -10.42 16.65 -2.93
C LEU A 11 -11.64 16.00 -3.59
N TYR A 12 -11.42 14.91 -4.30
CA TYR A 12 -12.45 14.14 -4.96
C TYR A 12 -12.17 12.65 -4.80
N GLN A 13 -13.22 11.82 -4.86
CA GLN A 13 -13.09 10.38 -4.93
C GLN A 13 -12.68 10.00 -6.36
N ARG A 14 -11.65 9.16 -6.49
CA ARG A 14 -11.24 8.69 -7.82
C ARG A 14 -12.35 7.82 -8.43
N PRO A 15 -12.52 7.84 -9.76
CA PRO A 15 -13.55 7.03 -10.42
C PRO A 15 -13.38 5.53 -10.22
N ASP A 16 -12.17 5.05 -9.91
CA ASP A 16 -11.86 3.64 -9.69
C ASP A 16 -11.95 3.20 -8.22
N ASP A 17 -12.34 4.10 -7.31
CA ASP A 17 -12.59 3.80 -5.89
C ASP A 17 -14.07 3.44 -5.62
N LEU A 18 -14.75 2.87 -6.62
CA LEU A 18 -16.11 2.32 -6.49
C LEU A 18 -16.06 0.83 -6.11
N PRO A 19 -17.03 0.30 -5.34
CA PRO A 19 -16.97 -1.07 -4.81
C PRO A 19 -16.76 -2.15 -5.88
N GLU A 20 -17.41 -2.06 -7.04
CA GLU A 20 -17.21 -3.00 -8.14
C GLU A 20 -15.79 -2.94 -8.71
N THR A 21 -15.24 -1.74 -8.91
CA THR A 21 -13.90 -1.54 -9.44
C THR A 21 -12.84 -1.99 -8.44
N VAL A 22 -13.03 -1.69 -7.14
CA VAL A 22 -12.13 -2.12 -6.06
C VAL A 22 -12.07 -3.65 -6.00
N ARG A 23 -13.21 -4.36 -6.06
CA ARG A 23 -13.22 -5.83 -6.10
C ARG A 23 -12.43 -6.36 -7.28
N LYS A 24 -12.65 -5.78 -8.47
CA LYS A 24 -11.92 -6.22 -9.67
C LYS A 24 -10.42 -5.98 -9.55
N ARG A 25 -10.01 -4.84 -8.98
CA ARG A 25 -8.60 -4.53 -8.72
C ARG A 25 -7.95 -5.51 -7.75
N ILE A 26 -8.65 -5.94 -6.72
CA ILE A 26 -8.16 -6.95 -5.76
C ILE A 26 -7.97 -8.30 -6.46
N GLU A 27 -8.92 -8.74 -7.30
CA GLU A 27 -8.76 -9.97 -8.10
C GLU A 27 -7.52 -9.92 -8.99
N VAL A 28 -7.33 -8.81 -9.72
CA VAL A 28 -6.16 -8.61 -10.60
C VAL A 28 -4.86 -8.57 -9.80
N TYR A 29 -4.84 -7.91 -8.62
CA TYR A 29 -3.69 -7.93 -7.73
C TYR A 29 -3.28 -9.36 -7.35
N PHE A 30 -4.22 -10.23 -6.98
CA PHE A 30 -3.90 -11.61 -6.64
C PHE A 30 -3.43 -12.43 -7.84
N ALA A 31 -3.96 -12.17 -9.04
CA ALA A 31 -3.57 -12.88 -10.25
C ALA A 31 -2.18 -12.46 -10.78
N GLU A 32 -1.84 -11.17 -10.70
CA GLU A 32 -0.70 -10.59 -11.42
C GLU A 32 0.40 -10.04 -10.51
N THR A 33 0.05 -9.51 -9.34
CA THR A 33 1.01 -8.81 -8.45
C THR A 33 1.44 -9.66 -7.27
N ALA A 34 0.51 -10.38 -6.62
CA ALA A 34 0.82 -11.22 -5.45
C ALA A 34 1.95 -12.25 -5.70
N PRO A 35 2.07 -12.90 -6.88
CA PRO A 35 3.17 -13.81 -7.18
C PRO A 35 4.57 -13.17 -7.12
N LEU A 36 4.69 -11.84 -7.27
CA LEU A 36 5.98 -11.14 -7.16
C LEU A 36 6.56 -11.24 -5.74
N THR A 37 5.72 -11.51 -4.74
CA THR A 37 6.17 -11.76 -3.36
C THR A 37 7.13 -12.96 -3.31
N ASP A 38 6.80 -14.04 -4.03
CA ASP A 38 7.64 -15.24 -4.08
C ASP A 38 8.98 -14.94 -4.77
N TYR A 39 8.93 -14.19 -5.89
CA TYR A 39 10.13 -13.74 -6.59
C TYR A 39 11.10 -12.96 -5.68
N TYR A 40 10.60 -11.99 -4.90
CA TYR A 40 11.45 -11.23 -3.98
C TYR A 40 11.89 -12.04 -2.75
N ARG A 41 11.08 -13.01 -2.31
CA ARG A 41 11.45 -13.93 -1.23
C ARG A 41 12.61 -14.82 -1.64
N GLU A 42 12.55 -15.42 -2.83
CA GLU A 42 13.63 -16.23 -3.40
C GLU A 42 14.91 -15.42 -3.61
N ALA A 43 14.78 -14.14 -3.96
CA ALA A 43 15.92 -13.23 -4.09
C ALA A 43 16.50 -12.75 -2.74
N GLY A 44 15.91 -13.11 -1.60
CA GLY A 44 16.33 -12.64 -0.27
C GLY A 44 16.11 -11.14 -0.05
N LYS A 45 15.21 -10.52 -0.81
CA LYS A 45 14.94 -9.07 -0.79
C LYS A 45 13.59 -8.71 -0.18
N LEU A 46 12.76 -9.69 0.10
CA LEU A 46 11.45 -9.47 0.70
C LEU A 46 11.58 -9.24 2.21
N VAL A 47 10.97 -8.16 2.69
CA VAL A 47 10.74 -7.90 4.11
C VAL A 47 9.23 -7.67 4.28
N GLU A 48 8.57 -8.52 5.07
CA GLU A 48 7.12 -8.44 5.31
C GLU A 48 6.82 -7.58 6.54
N ILE A 49 5.83 -6.69 6.42
CA ILE A 49 5.41 -5.77 7.48
C ILE A 49 3.90 -5.84 7.62
N ASN A 50 3.41 -5.92 8.86
CA ASN A 50 1.97 -5.83 9.13
C ASN A 50 1.47 -4.43 8.74
N GLY A 51 0.42 -4.35 7.91
CA GLY A 51 -0.20 -3.10 7.45
C GLY A 51 -1.38 -2.61 8.29
N GLU A 52 -1.76 -3.33 9.35
CA GLU A 52 -2.85 -2.93 10.26
C GLU A 52 -2.30 -2.09 11.42
N GLY A 53 -2.99 -0.99 11.77
CA GLY A 53 -2.63 -0.09 12.87
C GLY A 53 -2.69 1.39 12.51
N GLY A 54 -2.16 2.25 13.39
CA GLY A 54 -2.03 3.68 13.13
C GLY A 54 -0.91 3.98 12.13
N ILE A 55 -1.01 5.11 11.42
CA ILE A 55 -0.01 5.53 10.41
C ILE A 55 1.40 5.61 11.02
N ASP A 56 1.54 6.21 12.20
CA ASP A 56 2.83 6.38 12.88
C ASP A 56 3.43 5.02 13.28
N GLU A 57 2.61 4.11 13.82
CA GLU A 57 3.01 2.77 14.24
C GLU A 57 3.47 1.89 13.05
N ILE A 58 2.76 2.00 11.92
CA ILE A 58 3.17 1.33 10.67
C ILE A 58 4.47 1.95 10.15
N GLY A 59 4.62 3.26 10.24
CA GLY A 59 5.83 3.98 9.85
C GLY A 59 7.06 3.54 10.66
N GLU A 60 6.92 3.39 11.97
CA GLU A 60 7.98 2.87 12.85
C GLU A 60 8.39 1.44 12.47
N ARG A 61 7.42 0.56 12.20
CA ARG A 61 7.67 -0.81 11.71
C ARG A 61 8.45 -0.82 10.40
N LEU A 62 8.06 0.03 9.44
CA LEU A 62 8.74 0.14 8.15
C LEU A 62 10.20 0.60 8.32
N VAL A 63 10.44 1.68 9.07
CA VAL A 63 11.80 2.22 9.27
C VAL A 63 12.68 1.24 10.03
N ALA A 64 12.14 0.55 11.05
CA ALA A 64 12.88 -0.44 11.81
C ALA A 64 13.34 -1.64 10.96
N ALA A 65 12.63 -1.94 9.88
CA ALA A 65 12.90 -3.08 9.01
C ALA A 65 13.86 -2.77 7.85
N LEU A 66 14.20 -1.50 7.63
CA LEU A 66 15.20 -1.12 6.64
C LEU A 66 16.60 -1.56 7.10
N PRO A 67 17.47 -2.00 6.16
CA PRO A 67 18.88 -2.24 6.47
C PRO A 67 19.50 -1.00 7.10
N ARG A 68 20.34 -1.20 8.12
CA ARG A 68 21.22 -0.16 8.64
C ARG A 68 22.57 -0.36 7.99
N ASP A 69 22.99 0.64 7.22
CA ASP A 69 24.39 0.77 6.79
C ASP A 69 25.30 1.10 8.00
#